data_AF-A0A0C9X4J9-F1
#
_entry.id   AF-A0A0C9X4J9-F1
#
_cell.length_a   1.000
_cell.length_b   1.000
_cell.length_c   1.000
_cell.angle_alpha   90.00
_cell.angle_beta   90.00
_cell.angle_gamma   90.00
#
_symmetry.space_group_name_H-M   'P 1'
#
loop_
_entity.id
_entity.type
_entity.pdbx_description
1 polymer ?
#
loop_
_entity_poly.entity_id
_entity_poly.type
_entity_poly.pdbx_seq_one_letter_code
_entity_poly.pdbx_strand_id
1 'polypeptide(L)'
;MPSPTADALPRLPNELFDRIITFVIADSVHSICVSPGDTTWDMDVLPTLHKVSPLFRAISTEVVRKAFDMPHVKQTADPGEDAENEHSSVLQTLPKILTYLHSIGTRLRHPTDWGQVTFQNITCPTGPFVLAYMLYLSCATIRRNAMQGSVAMFQSSHAAIFAALEQNMCMCGMVVPALVTGLLEESVRVEVGLARYGLEIVRCFCELDEHADSIVVHRAATAENGLTFEIALASFEYFIARLELANIEYRRMNMAGNSESRPFELPGVLPTLRKIHGLDLVEGVEFKLVERIQALVDEWSYACPFLNPKNLI
;
A
#
# COMPACT_ATOMS: atom_id res chain seq x y z
N MET A 1 -42.93 19.72 -46.30
CA MET A 1 -42.48 20.03 -44.92
C MET A 1 -41.23 19.21 -44.66
N PRO A 2 -40.07 19.84 -44.39
CA PRO A 2 -38.85 19.12 -44.05
C PRO A 2 -38.94 18.57 -42.62
N SER A 3 -38.57 17.31 -42.45
CA SER A 3 -38.39 16.66 -41.15
C SER A 3 -37.32 17.40 -40.36
N PRO A 4 -37.50 17.66 -39.05
CA PRO A 4 -36.40 18.18 -38.24
C PRO A 4 -35.31 17.12 -38.25
N THR A 5 -34.12 17.50 -38.73
CA THR A 5 -32.88 16.77 -38.52
C THR A 5 -32.75 16.53 -37.03
N ALA A 6 -32.79 15.27 -36.62
CA ALA A 6 -32.50 14.87 -35.26
C ALA A 6 -31.19 15.55 -34.84
N ASP A 7 -31.29 16.42 -33.83
CA ASP A 7 -30.14 17.09 -33.23
C ASP A 7 -29.08 16.04 -32.93
N ALA A 8 -27.98 16.11 -33.67
CA ALA A 8 -26.82 15.27 -33.42
C ALA A 8 -26.27 15.68 -32.06
N LEU A 9 -26.72 14.99 -31.01
CA LEU A 9 -26.13 15.08 -29.69
C LEU A 9 -24.60 15.01 -29.87
N PRO A 10 -23.82 15.92 -29.27
CA PRO A 10 -22.38 15.91 -29.41
C PRO A 10 -21.86 14.53 -28.98
N ARG A 11 -21.34 13.78 -29.95
CA ARG A 11 -20.75 12.46 -29.70
C ARG A 11 -19.41 12.69 -29.03
N LEU A 12 -19.15 12.01 -27.91
CA LEU A 12 -17.82 12.01 -27.32
C LEU A 12 -16.80 11.50 -28.36
N PRO A 13 -15.61 12.12 -28.47
CA PRO A 13 -14.50 11.57 -29.25
C PRO A 13 -14.14 10.15 -28.79
N ASN A 14 -13.72 9.30 -29.74
CA ASN A 14 -13.38 7.89 -29.45
C ASN A 14 -12.25 7.76 -28.41
N GLU A 15 -11.34 8.73 -28.37
CA GLU A 15 -10.24 8.80 -27.41
C GLU A 15 -10.74 8.92 -25.97
N LEU A 16 -11.89 9.57 -25.76
CA LEU A 16 -12.51 9.64 -24.43
C LEU A 16 -13.14 8.32 -24.03
N PHE A 17 -13.76 7.60 -24.97
CA PHE A 17 -14.28 6.25 -24.71
C PHE A 17 -13.15 5.29 -24.34
N ASP A 18 -12.02 5.33 -25.05
CA ASP A 18 -10.83 4.55 -24.73
C ASP A 18 -10.36 4.79 -23.29
N ARG A 19 -10.21 6.07 -22.89
CA ARG A 19 -9.76 6.43 -21.53
C ARG A 19 -10.77 6.01 -20.46
N ILE A 20 -12.06 6.22 -20.68
CA ILE A 20 -13.12 5.85 -19.72
C ILE A 20 -13.15 4.34 -19.53
N ILE A 21 -13.19 3.57 -20.61
CA ILE A 21 -13.26 2.10 -20.54
C ILE A 21 -12.00 1.54 -19.90
N THR A 22 -10.83 2.08 -20.25
CA THR A 22 -9.56 1.69 -19.64
C THR A 22 -9.56 1.96 -18.13
N PHE A 23 -10.05 3.12 -17.70
CA PHE A 23 -10.15 3.46 -16.29
C PHE A 23 -11.12 2.54 -15.54
N VAL A 24 -12.28 2.23 -16.11
CA VAL A 24 -13.25 1.28 -15.52
C VAL A 24 -12.63 -0.10 -15.32
N ILE A 25 -11.88 -0.60 -16.30
CA ILE A 25 -11.17 -1.89 -16.18
C ILE A 25 -10.10 -1.81 -15.08
N ALA A 26 -9.31 -0.73 -15.05
CA ALA A 26 -8.29 -0.52 -14.04
C ALA A 26 -8.88 -0.52 -12.62
N ASP A 27 -9.98 0.21 -12.42
CA ASP A 27 -10.69 0.32 -11.16
C ASP A 27 -11.27 -1.01 -10.70
N SER A 28 -11.94 -1.74 -11.60
CA SER A 28 -12.47 -3.07 -11.26
C SER A 28 -11.37 -4.07 -10.88
N VAL A 29 -10.27 -4.12 -11.64
CA VAL A 29 -9.13 -4.99 -11.28
C VAL A 29 -8.54 -4.58 -9.93
N HIS A 30 -8.40 -3.27 -9.69
CA HIS A 30 -7.89 -2.77 -8.42
C HIS A 30 -8.80 -3.16 -7.26
N SER A 31 -10.11 -2.89 -7.38
CA SER A 31 -11.15 -3.24 -6.41
C SER A 31 -11.10 -4.73 -6.06
N ILE A 32 -11.05 -5.63 -7.05
CA ILE A 32 -10.94 -7.08 -6.84
C ILE A 32 -9.72 -7.44 -5.97
N CYS A 33 -8.59 -6.78 -6.22
CA CYS A 33 -7.33 -7.04 -5.53
C CYS A 33 -7.27 -6.46 -4.12
N VAL A 34 -7.88 -5.29 -3.86
CA VAL A 34 -7.65 -4.54 -2.61
C VAL A 34 -8.90 -4.33 -1.74
N SER A 35 -10.10 -4.35 -2.32
CA SER A 35 -11.33 -4.06 -1.60
C SER A 35 -11.71 -5.19 -0.65
N PRO A 36 -12.08 -4.89 0.62
CA PRO A 36 -12.63 -5.88 1.53
C PRO A 36 -14.12 -6.17 1.28
N GLY A 37 -14.78 -5.42 0.41
CA GLY A 37 -16.21 -5.52 0.13
C GLY A 37 -16.59 -6.58 -0.90
N ASP A 38 -17.88 -6.62 -1.25
CA ASP A 38 -18.39 -7.43 -2.36
C ASP A 38 -17.91 -6.86 -3.70
N THR A 39 -17.07 -7.62 -4.40
CA THR A 39 -16.51 -7.26 -5.72
C THR A 39 -17.12 -8.08 -6.86
N THR A 40 -18.30 -8.70 -6.65
CA THR A 40 -18.98 -9.52 -7.68
C THR A 40 -19.19 -8.75 -8.98
N TRP A 41 -19.60 -7.49 -8.90
CA TRP A 41 -19.76 -6.62 -10.07
C TRP A 41 -18.47 -6.36 -10.83
N ASP A 42 -17.36 -6.17 -10.11
CA ASP A 42 -16.04 -5.92 -10.73
C ASP A 42 -15.54 -7.13 -11.52
N MET A 43 -15.87 -8.33 -11.05
CA MET A 43 -15.54 -9.59 -11.73
C MET A 43 -16.26 -9.74 -13.07
N ASP A 44 -17.44 -9.10 -13.21
CA ASP A 44 -18.29 -9.11 -14.41
C ASP A 44 -18.12 -7.87 -15.30
N VAL A 45 -17.07 -7.07 -15.07
CA VAL A 45 -16.83 -5.81 -15.79
C VAL A 45 -16.78 -6.01 -17.32
N LEU A 46 -16.05 -7.03 -17.81
CA LEU A 46 -15.88 -7.25 -19.24
C LEU A 46 -17.16 -7.73 -19.95
N PRO A 47 -17.88 -8.77 -19.44
CA PRO A 47 -19.20 -9.13 -19.96
C PRO A 47 -20.18 -7.96 -19.99
N THR A 48 -20.12 -7.08 -18.99
CA THR A 48 -20.99 -5.90 -18.90
C THR A 48 -20.65 -4.91 -20.01
N LEU A 49 -19.38 -4.54 -20.18
CA LEU A 49 -18.93 -3.64 -21.25
C LEU A 49 -19.27 -4.19 -22.65
N HIS A 50 -19.16 -5.50 -22.86
CA HIS A 50 -19.46 -6.15 -24.14
C HIS A 50 -20.94 -6.06 -24.56
N LYS A 51 -21.84 -5.88 -23.60
CA LYS A 51 -23.29 -5.74 -23.82
C LYS A 51 -23.73 -4.30 -24.10
N VAL A 52 -22.89 -3.30 -23.82
CA VAL A 52 -23.23 -1.88 -24.02
C VAL A 52 -23.28 -1.52 -25.50
N SER A 53 -22.21 -1.80 -26.25
CA SER A 53 -22.15 -1.54 -27.70
C SER A 53 -20.98 -2.28 -28.36
N PRO A 54 -20.97 -2.41 -29.70
CA PRO A 54 -19.82 -2.97 -30.43
C PRO A 54 -18.53 -2.19 -30.20
N LEU A 55 -18.61 -0.85 -30.05
CA LEU A 55 -17.45 0.00 -29.77
C LEU A 55 -16.85 -0.33 -28.41
N PHE A 56 -17.69 -0.43 -27.37
CA PHE A 56 -17.25 -0.77 -26.01
C PHE A 56 -16.58 -2.14 -25.99
N ARG A 57 -17.17 -3.13 -26.68
CA ARG A 57 -16.62 -4.47 -26.83
C ARG A 57 -15.23 -4.46 -27.47
N ALA A 58 -15.07 -3.72 -28.56
CA ALA A 58 -13.78 -3.65 -29.26
C ALA A 58 -12.69 -3.05 -28.38
N ILE A 59 -12.99 -1.93 -27.72
CA ILE A 59 -12.06 -1.23 -26.82
C ILE A 59 -11.71 -2.11 -25.63
N SER A 60 -12.70 -2.65 -24.91
CA SER A 60 -12.48 -3.43 -23.69
C SER A 60 -11.70 -4.72 -23.97
N THR A 61 -12.00 -5.39 -25.08
CA THR A 61 -11.26 -6.59 -25.51
C THR A 61 -9.79 -6.24 -25.72
N GLU A 62 -9.51 -5.16 -26.46
CA GLU A 62 -8.13 -4.77 -26.78
C GLU A 62 -7.34 -4.32 -25.56
N VAL A 63 -7.96 -3.55 -24.66
CA VAL A 63 -7.34 -3.10 -23.40
C VAL A 63 -6.97 -4.30 -22.53
N VAL A 64 -7.92 -5.21 -22.28
CA VAL A 64 -7.70 -6.42 -21.47
C VAL A 64 -6.58 -7.26 -22.08
N ARG A 65 -6.65 -7.49 -23.38
CA ARG A 65 -5.70 -8.35 -24.08
C ARG A 65 -4.27 -7.82 -23.95
N LYS A 66 -4.07 -6.51 -24.14
CA LYS A 66 -2.75 -5.87 -23.98
C LYS A 66 -2.30 -5.86 -22.52
N ALA A 67 -3.17 -5.49 -21.58
CA ALA A 67 -2.80 -5.35 -20.18
C ALA A 67 -2.39 -6.69 -19.54
N PHE A 68 -3.06 -7.77 -19.93
CA PHE A 68 -2.81 -9.12 -19.42
C PHE A 68 -1.91 -9.98 -20.32
N ASP A 69 -1.33 -9.41 -21.37
CA ASP A 69 -0.48 -10.10 -22.34
C ASP A 69 -1.13 -11.39 -22.89
N MET A 70 -2.41 -11.28 -23.25
CA MET A 70 -3.16 -12.41 -23.78
C MET A 70 -2.81 -12.63 -25.27
N PRO A 71 -2.50 -13.87 -25.68
CA PRO A 71 -2.15 -14.16 -27.07
C PRO A 71 -3.30 -13.83 -28.01
N HIS A 72 -2.98 -13.24 -29.17
CA HIS A 72 -3.92 -13.19 -30.28
C HIS A 72 -4.20 -14.62 -30.77
N VAL A 73 -5.47 -14.98 -30.90
CA VAL A 73 -5.85 -16.14 -31.71
C VAL A 73 -5.46 -15.76 -33.15
N LYS A 74 -4.60 -16.55 -33.80
CA LYS A 74 -4.18 -16.26 -35.18
C LYS A 74 -5.42 -16.31 -36.07
N GLN A 75 -5.70 -15.23 -36.79
CA GLN A 75 -6.70 -15.19 -37.86
C GLN A 75 -6.51 -16.40 -38.79
N THR A 76 -7.45 -17.32 -38.77
CA THR A 76 -7.54 -18.44 -39.70
C THR A 76 -8.51 -18.08 -40.82
N ALA A 77 -8.08 -17.22 -41.74
CA ALA A 77 -8.64 -16.93 -43.08
C ALA A 77 -10.15 -16.61 -43.24
N ASP A 78 -11.02 -16.91 -42.27
CA ASP A 78 -12.45 -16.67 -42.29
C ASP A 78 -12.81 -15.60 -41.23
N PRO A 79 -12.91 -14.32 -41.64
CA PRO A 79 -13.04 -13.17 -40.72
C PRO A 79 -14.33 -13.15 -39.88
N GLY A 80 -15.30 -14.01 -40.20
CA GLY A 80 -16.57 -14.15 -39.45
C GLY A 80 -16.49 -15.08 -38.24
N GLU A 81 -15.80 -16.22 -38.36
CA GLU A 81 -15.66 -17.19 -37.26
C GLU A 81 -14.51 -16.82 -36.31
N ASP A 82 -13.45 -16.19 -36.83
CA ASP A 82 -12.27 -15.79 -36.07
C ASP A 82 -12.58 -14.71 -35.01
N ALA A 83 -13.45 -13.74 -35.33
CA ALA A 83 -13.85 -12.69 -34.39
C ALA A 83 -14.66 -13.26 -33.21
N GLU A 84 -15.55 -14.23 -33.46
CA GLU A 84 -16.30 -14.91 -32.40
C GLU A 84 -15.38 -15.77 -31.53
N ASN A 85 -14.41 -16.47 -32.13
CA ASN A 85 -13.41 -17.26 -31.40
C ASN A 85 -12.46 -16.40 -30.55
N GLU A 86 -12.03 -15.24 -31.05
CA GLU A 86 -11.19 -14.29 -30.31
C GLU A 86 -11.92 -13.76 -29.06
N HIS A 87 -13.16 -13.28 -29.21
CA HIS A 87 -13.95 -12.80 -28.08
C HIS A 87 -14.27 -13.90 -27.06
N SER A 88 -14.56 -15.11 -27.53
CA SER A 88 -14.78 -16.28 -26.67
C SER A 88 -13.55 -16.60 -25.83
N SER A 89 -12.33 -16.50 -26.39
CA SER A 89 -11.09 -16.78 -25.66
C SER A 89 -10.80 -15.79 -24.52
N VAL A 90 -11.03 -14.49 -24.74
CA VAL A 90 -10.82 -13.44 -23.73
C VAL A 90 -11.87 -13.54 -22.63
N LEU A 91 -13.14 -13.75 -23.00
CA LEU A 91 -14.24 -13.96 -22.04
C LEU A 91 -14.08 -15.25 -21.22
N GLN A 92 -13.33 -16.24 -21.69
CA GLN A 92 -13.01 -17.44 -20.92
C GLN A 92 -11.77 -17.27 -20.03
N THR A 93 -10.80 -16.47 -20.46
CA THR A 93 -9.50 -16.34 -19.79
C THR A 93 -9.52 -15.27 -18.70
N LEU A 94 -10.08 -14.09 -18.98
CA LEU A 94 -10.11 -12.99 -18.01
C LEU A 94 -10.77 -13.37 -16.69
N PRO A 95 -11.94 -14.04 -16.64
CA PRO A 95 -12.55 -14.41 -15.36
C PRO A 95 -11.67 -15.31 -14.51
N LYS A 96 -10.83 -16.17 -15.12
CA LYS A 96 -9.86 -17.00 -14.39
C LYS A 96 -8.76 -16.15 -13.77
N ILE A 97 -8.24 -15.16 -14.51
CA ILE A 97 -7.25 -14.21 -13.99
C ILE A 97 -7.84 -13.38 -12.84
N LEU A 98 -9.05 -12.83 -13.03
CA LEU A 98 -9.70 -12.04 -12.01
C LEU A 98 -10.00 -12.87 -10.76
N THR A 99 -10.42 -14.12 -10.91
CA THR A 99 -10.64 -15.05 -9.79
C THR A 99 -9.34 -15.35 -9.04
N TYR A 100 -8.25 -15.52 -9.78
CA TYR A 100 -6.92 -15.69 -9.20
C TYR A 100 -6.48 -14.47 -8.39
N LEU A 101 -6.57 -13.28 -8.99
CA LEU A 101 -6.24 -12.01 -8.33
C LEU A 101 -7.12 -11.76 -7.10
N HIS A 102 -8.42 -12.03 -7.20
CA HIS A 102 -9.36 -11.95 -6.08
C HIS A 102 -8.94 -12.88 -4.94
N SER A 103 -8.66 -14.15 -5.25
CA SER A 103 -8.25 -15.13 -4.26
C SER A 103 -6.96 -14.71 -3.55
N ILE A 104 -5.98 -14.19 -4.29
CA ILE A 104 -4.73 -13.68 -3.72
C ILE A 104 -4.99 -12.45 -2.85
N GLY A 105 -5.75 -11.48 -3.35
CA GLY A 105 -6.13 -10.28 -2.62
C GLY A 105 -6.79 -10.62 -1.28
N THR A 106 -7.83 -11.45 -1.32
CA THR A 106 -8.56 -11.90 -0.12
C THR A 106 -7.65 -12.61 0.88
N ARG A 107 -6.79 -13.52 0.41
CA ARG A 107 -5.85 -14.24 1.30
C ARG A 107 -4.84 -13.31 1.95
N LEU A 108 -4.25 -12.39 1.18
CA LEU A 108 -3.21 -11.49 1.65
C LEU A 108 -3.76 -10.38 2.55
N ARG A 109 -5.05 -10.05 2.44
CA ARG A 109 -5.77 -9.22 3.42
C ARG A 109 -6.07 -9.94 4.74
N HIS A 110 -6.28 -11.26 4.71
CA HIS A 110 -6.65 -12.07 5.88
C HIS A 110 -5.70 -13.28 6.09
N PRO A 111 -4.41 -13.05 6.40
CA PRO A 111 -3.42 -14.12 6.46
C PRO A 111 -3.68 -15.15 7.57
N THR A 112 -4.38 -14.78 8.65
CA THR A 112 -4.72 -15.64 9.79
C THR A 112 -5.78 -16.70 9.47
N ASP A 113 -6.65 -16.43 8.49
CA ASP A 113 -7.81 -17.29 8.21
C ASP A 113 -7.49 -18.44 7.24
N TRP A 114 -6.31 -18.40 6.60
CA TRP A 114 -5.97 -19.27 5.47
C TRP A 114 -4.70 -20.10 5.70
N GLY A 115 -4.64 -20.79 6.84
CA GLY A 115 -3.51 -21.60 7.30
C GLY A 115 -3.02 -22.75 6.40
N GLN A 116 -3.63 -23.04 5.24
CA GLN A 116 -3.20 -24.13 4.34
C GLN A 116 -3.59 -23.91 2.87
N VAL A 117 -3.32 -22.75 2.26
CA VAL A 117 -3.48 -22.62 0.80
C VAL A 117 -2.20 -23.07 0.10
N THR A 118 -2.20 -24.32 -0.36
CA THR A 118 -1.29 -24.77 -1.42
C THR A 118 -1.65 -24.03 -2.70
N PHE A 119 -0.66 -23.39 -3.34
CA PHE A 119 -0.80 -22.92 -4.71
C PHE A 119 -0.87 -24.14 -5.63
N GLN A 120 -2.02 -24.82 -5.66
CA GLN A 120 -2.28 -25.81 -6.69
C GLN A 120 -2.44 -25.05 -8.00
N ASN A 121 -1.33 -24.93 -8.72
CA ASN A 121 -1.21 -24.81 -10.18
C ASN A 121 -2.39 -24.14 -10.90
N ILE A 122 -2.72 -22.90 -10.54
CA ILE A 122 -3.43 -22.06 -11.50
C ILE A 122 -2.35 -21.65 -12.49
N THR A 123 -2.27 -22.36 -13.62
CA THR A 123 -1.58 -21.93 -14.83
C THR A 123 -2.31 -20.72 -15.41
N CYS A 124 -2.26 -19.62 -14.67
CA CYS A 124 -2.76 -18.32 -15.07
C CYS A 124 -1.68 -17.65 -15.92
N PRO A 125 -2.00 -17.00 -17.05
CA PRO A 125 -1.03 -16.16 -17.74
C PRO A 125 -0.47 -15.11 -16.77
N THR A 126 0.82 -15.19 -16.47
CA THR A 126 1.55 -14.35 -15.52
C THR A 126 2.14 -13.14 -16.23
N GLY A 127 1.28 -12.35 -16.89
CA GLY A 127 1.70 -11.08 -17.49
C GLY A 127 2.22 -10.10 -16.42
N PRO A 128 3.00 -9.07 -16.81
CA PRO A 128 3.56 -8.09 -15.88
C PRO A 128 2.53 -7.46 -14.93
N PHE A 129 1.30 -7.25 -15.41
CA PHE A 129 0.23 -6.66 -14.61
C PHE A 129 -0.21 -7.52 -13.42
N VAL A 130 -0.33 -8.84 -13.64
CA VAL A 130 -0.68 -9.81 -12.58
C VAL A 130 0.45 -9.91 -11.56
N LEU A 131 1.70 -9.99 -12.06
CA LEU A 131 2.90 -10.05 -11.20
C LEU A 131 3.03 -8.79 -10.33
N ALA A 132 2.75 -7.61 -10.89
CA ALA A 132 2.77 -6.36 -10.15
C ALA A 132 1.75 -6.35 -9.01
N TYR A 133 0.50 -6.77 -9.24
CA TYR A 133 -0.47 -6.87 -8.14
C TYR A 133 -0.05 -7.86 -7.05
N MET A 134 0.45 -9.04 -7.44
CA MET A 134 0.91 -10.04 -6.46
C MET A 134 2.05 -9.51 -5.60
N LEU A 135 3.02 -8.84 -6.23
CA LEU A 135 4.18 -8.30 -5.53
C LEU A 135 3.77 -7.17 -4.56
N TYR A 136 2.85 -6.30 -4.99
CA TYR A 136 2.30 -5.22 -4.17
C TYR A 136 1.58 -5.79 -2.94
N LEU A 137 0.64 -6.71 -3.15
CA LEU A 137 -0.13 -7.33 -2.08
C LEU A 137 0.78 -8.10 -1.11
N SER A 138 1.81 -8.77 -1.63
CA SER A 138 2.80 -9.48 -0.81
C SER A 138 3.58 -8.51 0.07
N CYS A 139 4.06 -7.39 -0.48
CA CYS A 139 4.77 -6.36 0.29
C CYS A 139 3.88 -5.76 1.38
N ALA A 140 2.65 -5.39 1.05
CA ALA A 140 1.69 -4.85 2.01
C ALA A 140 1.41 -5.84 3.15
N THR A 141 1.32 -7.13 2.83
CA THR A 141 1.11 -8.20 3.82
C THR A 141 2.35 -8.40 4.70
N ILE A 142 3.54 -8.47 4.10
CA ILE A 142 4.80 -8.61 4.84
C ILE A 142 4.97 -7.43 5.79
N ARG A 143 4.73 -6.19 5.35
CA ARG A 143 4.80 -5.00 6.22
C ARG A 143 3.85 -5.13 7.41
N ARG A 144 2.57 -5.44 7.16
CA ARG A 144 1.57 -5.60 8.24
C ARG A 144 1.94 -6.71 9.21
N ASN A 145 2.40 -7.86 8.71
CA ASN A 145 2.82 -8.98 9.57
C ASN A 145 4.08 -8.63 10.37
N ALA A 146 5.02 -7.92 9.76
CA ALA A 146 6.24 -7.48 10.44
C ALA A 146 5.94 -6.55 11.62
N MET A 147 4.83 -5.79 11.60
CA MET A 147 4.41 -4.96 12.72
C MET A 147 4.09 -5.76 13.99
N GLN A 148 3.68 -7.02 13.84
CA GLN A 148 3.41 -7.92 14.97
C GLN A 148 4.66 -8.67 15.43
N GLY A 149 5.78 -8.52 14.71
CA GLY A 149 7.05 -9.20 14.98
C GLY A 149 7.99 -8.43 15.91
N SER A 150 9.24 -8.90 15.98
CA SER A 150 10.31 -8.20 16.69
C SER A 150 10.85 -7.02 15.88
N VAL A 151 11.49 -6.06 16.54
CA VAL A 151 12.21 -4.94 15.90
C VAL A 151 13.20 -5.44 14.83
N ALA A 152 13.98 -6.48 15.14
CA ALA A 152 14.95 -7.05 14.20
C ALA A 152 14.29 -7.68 12.96
N MET A 153 13.17 -8.39 13.14
CA MET A 153 12.39 -8.94 12.03
C MET A 153 11.81 -7.82 11.16
N PHE A 154 11.30 -6.76 11.80
CA PHE A 154 10.77 -5.59 11.11
C PHE A 154 11.84 -4.92 10.25
N GLN A 155 12.98 -4.58 10.84
CA GLN A 155 14.09 -3.93 10.12
C GLN A 155 14.65 -4.78 8.99
N SER A 156 14.85 -6.09 9.22
CA SER A 156 15.39 -6.99 8.19
C SER A 156 14.44 -7.21 7.00
N SER A 157 13.11 -7.22 7.25
CA SER A 157 12.11 -7.41 6.19
C SER A 157 12.04 -6.22 5.23
N HIS A 158 12.38 -5.00 5.67
CA HIS A 158 12.21 -3.79 4.86
C HIS A 158 13.14 -3.72 3.64
N ALA A 159 14.33 -4.31 3.70
CA ALA A 159 15.21 -4.39 2.53
C ALA A 159 14.56 -5.16 1.37
N ALA A 160 13.91 -6.29 1.69
CA ALA A 160 13.17 -7.08 0.72
C ALA A 160 11.93 -6.34 0.22
N ILE A 161 11.20 -5.65 1.10
CA ILE A 161 10.03 -4.82 0.72
C ILE A 161 10.43 -3.75 -0.28
N PHE A 162 11.50 -2.98 -0.03
CA PHE A 162 11.90 -1.91 -0.95
C PHE A 162 12.33 -2.43 -2.32
N ALA A 163 13.14 -3.48 -2.36
CA ALA A 163 13.56 -4.08 -3.62
C ALA A 163 12.36 -4.61 -4.43
N ALA A 164 11.40 -5.24 -3.74
CA ALA A 164 10.17 -5.74 -4.35
C ALA A 164 9.27 -4.61 -4.86
N LEU A 165 9.08 -3.52 -4.10
CA LEU A 165 8.26 -2.37 -4.53
C LEU A 165 8.92 -1.61 -5.69
N GLU A 166 10.25 -1.54 -5.75
CA GLU A 166 10.96 -0.98 -6.91
C GLU A 166 10.75 -1.84 -8.16
N GLN A 167 10.89 -3.16 -8.03
CA GLN A 167 10.59 -4.09 -9.12
C GLN A 167 9.12 -4.01 -9.55
N ASN A 168 8.20 -3.76 -8.61
CA ASN A 168 6.79 -3.56 -8.89
C ASN A 168 6.54 -2.36 -9.82
N MET A 169 7.17 -1.22 -9.54
CA MET A 169 7.09 -0.04 -10.39
C MET A 169 7.66 -0.31 -11.79
N CYS A 170 8.74 -1.08 -11.89
CA CYS A 170 9.29 -1.50 -13.19
C CYS A 170 8.28 -2.35 -13.98
N MET A 171 7.62 -3.31 -13.32
CA MET A 171 6.56 -4.13 -13.94
C MET A 171 5.37 -3.27 -14.40
N CYS A 172 4.96 -2.27 -13.62
CA CYS A 172 3.90 -1.34 -14.02
C CYS A 172 4.25 -0.61 -15.32
N GLY A 173 5.51 -0.17 -15.47
CA GLY A 173 6.00 0.49 -16.69
C GLY A 173 6.03 -0.40 -17.94
N MET A 174 5.91 -1.73 -17.79
CA MET A 174 5.83 -2.68 -18.90
C MET A 174 4.39 -2.93 -19.39
N VAL A 175 3.38 -2.51 -18.62
CA VAL A 175 1.97 -2.78 -18.94
C VAL A 175 1.44 -1.74 -19.93
N VAL A 176 0.71 -2.21 -20.95
CA VAL A 176 0.07 -1.37 -21.94
C VAL A 176 -1.44 -1.63 -21.93
N PRO A 177 -2.29 -0.58 -21.96
CA PRO A 177 -1.93 0.83 -21.83
C PRO A 177 -1.57 1.22 -20.38
N ALA A 178 -0.65 2.17 -20.23
CA ALA A 178 -0.15 2.63 -18.91
C ALA A 178 -1.26 3.14 -17.98
N LEU A 179 -2.39 3.60 -18.52
CA LEU A 179 -3.52 4.02 -17.70
C LEU A 179 -4.10 2.88 -16.84
N VAL A 180 -3.91 1.62 -17.23
CA VAL A 180 -4.39 0.45 -16.49
C VAL A 180 -3.64 0.26 -15.15
N THR A 181 -2.38 0.69 -15.06
CA THR A 181 -1.57 0.57 -13.83
C THR A 181 -1.69 1.75 -12.89
N GLY A 182 -2.36 2.84 -13.28
CA GLY A 182 -2.34 4.10 -12.53
C GLY A 182 -2.73 3.97 -11.04
N LEU A 183 -3.78 3.20 -10.75
CA LEU A 183 -4.22 2.94 -9.35
C LEU A 183 -3.24 2.06 -8.58
N LEU A 184 -2.63 1.07 -9.24
CA LEU A 184 -1.62 0.20 -8.64
C LEU A 184 -0.35 0.98 -8.33
N GLU A 185 0.13 1.81 -9.26
CA GLU A 185 1.29 2.66 -9.05
C GLU A 185 1.10 3.60 -7.86
N GLU A 186 -0.08 4.20 -7.73
CA GLU A 186 -0.38 5.06 -6.58
C GLU A 186 -0.36 4.28 -5.26
N SER A 187 -0.96 3.09 -5.28
CA SER A 187 -0.94 2.19 -4.12
C SER A 187 0.48 1.75 -3.74
N VAL A 188 1.35 1.52 -4.73
CA VAL A 188 2.77 1.21 -4.52
C VAL A 188 3.50 2.42 -3.94
N ARG A 189 3.26 3.64 -4.42
CA ARG A 189 3.87 4.86 -3.84
C ARG A 189 3.49 5.06 -2.38
N VAL A 190 2.22 4.87 -2.05
CA VAL A 190 1.74 4.93 -0.66
C VAL A 190 2.43 3.88 0.19
N GLU A 191 2.51 2.63 -0.30
CA GLU A 191 3.13 1.53 0.43
C GLU A 191 4.65 1.72 0.63
N VAL A 192 5.37 2.29 -0.36
CA VAL A 192 6.76 2.72 -0.21
C VAL A 192 6.90 3.76 0.89
N GLY A 193 5.98 4.75 0.93
CA GLY A 193 5.95 5.77 1.98
C GLY A 193 5.73 5.16 3.36
N LEU A 194 4.73 4.29 3.52
CA LEU A 194 4.45 3.61 4.78
C LEU A 194 5.64 2.76 5.26
N ALA A 195 6.28 2.00 4.37
CA ALA A 195 7.46 1.22 4.71
C ALA A 195 8.64 2.11 5.10
N ARG A 196 8.90 3.20 4.36
CA ARG A 196 10.01 4.13 4.62
C ARG A 196 9.86 4.82 5.97
N TYR A 197 8.73 5.48 6.20
CA TYR A 197 8.54 6.26 7.41
C TYR A 197 8.26 5.38 8.62
N GLY A 198 7.65 4.20 8.44
CA GLY A 198 7.51 3.21 9.52
C GLY A 198 8.88 2.69 10.00
N LEU A 199 9.79 2.39 9.07
CA LEU A 199 11.16 2.01 9.41
C LEU A 199 11.92 3.13 10.13
N GLU A 200 11.75 4.37 9.68
CA GLU A 200 12.39 5.53 10.30
C GLU A 200 11.89 5.76 11.74
N ILE A 201 10.59 5.63 11.98
CA ILE A 201 10.01 5.71 13.32
C ILE A 201 10.62 4.64 14.23
N VAL A 202 10.62 3.38 13.79
CA VAL A 202 11.19 2.26 14.59
C VAL A 202 12.67 2.50 14.88
N ARG A 203 13.46 2.96 13.89
CA ARG A 203 14.87 3.30 14.09
C ARG A 203 15.04 4.42 15.10
N CYS A 204 14.28 5.51 15.01
CA CYS A 204 14.35 6.60 15.98
C CYS A 204 14.04 6.11 17.39
N PHE A 205 13.03 5.25 17.57
CA PHE A 205 12.76 4.67 18.89
C PHE A 205 13.88 3.75 19.39
N CYS A 206 14.52 2.95 18.54
CA CYS A 206 15.70 2.17 18.97
C CYS A 206 16.82 3.09 19.51
N GLU A 207 17.16 4.14 18.77
CA GLU A 207 18.22 5.09 19.15
C GLU A 207 17.83 5.87 20.41
N LEU A 208 16.57 6.29 20.54
CA LEU A 208 16.07 6.95 21.74
C LEU A 208 16.09 6.02 22.96
N ASP A 209 15.88 4.71 22.79
CA ASP A 209 15.97 3.74 23.88
C ASP A 209 17.40 3.64 24.43
N GLU A 210 18.40 3.59 23.55
CA GLU A 210 19.82 3.56 23.88
C GLU A 210 20.29 4.86 24.56
N HIS A 211 19.81 6.01 24.05
CA HIS A 211 20.09 7.31 24.66
C HIS A 211 19.37 7.52 25.99
N ALA A 212 18.15 6.98 26.16
CA ALA A 212 17.45 7.00 27.43
C ALA A 212 18.26 6.29 28.53
N ASP A 213 18.84 5.13 28.24
CA ASP A 213 19.72 4.43 29.19
C ASP A 213 20.97 5.25 29.50
N SER A 214 21.57 5.86 28.48
CA SER A 214 22.74 6.74 28.64
C SER A 214 22.45 7.93 29.54
N ILE A 215 21.29 8.58 29.39
CA ILE A 215 20.84 9.71 30.21
C ILE A 215 20.73 9.29 31.68
N VAL A 216 20.13 8.12 31.97
CA VAL A 216 19.99 7.61 33.34
C VAL A 216 21.36 7.33 33.98
N VAL A 217 22.29 6.71 33.22
CA VAL A 217 23.64 6.39 33.71
C VAL A 217 24.45 7.64 33.99
N HIS A 218 24.48 8.60 33.07
CA HIS A 218 25.32 9.80 33.20
C HIS A 218 24.77 10.81 34.22
N ARG A 219 23.45 10.83 34.46
CA ARG A 219 22.83 11.66 35.50
C ARG A 219 23.30 11.31 36.92
N ALA A 220 23.62 10.05 37.17
CA ALA A 220 24.06 9.56 38.48
C ALA A 220 25.53 9.85 38.80
N ALA A 221 26.30 10.39 37.84
CA ALA A 221 27.75 10.46 37.92
C ALA A 221 28.27 11.90 38.11
N THR A 222 29.47 12.04 38.71
CA THR A 222 30.11 13.31 39.11
C THR A 222 30.42 14.25 37.95
N ALA A 223 30.77 15.52 38.25
CA ALA A 223 30.92 16.67 37.34
C ALA A 223 31.67 16.46 36.00
N GLU A 224 32.56 15.48 35.87
CA GLU A 224 33.19 15.10 34.57
C GLU A 224 32.20 14.49 33.57
N ASN A 225 31.03 14.02 34.02
CA ASN A 225 29.97 13.46 33.19
C ASN A 225 28.95 14.50 32.68
N GLY A 226 29.16 15.79 32.98
CA GLY A 226 28.29 16.86 32.49
C GLY A 226 28.28 16.95 30.96
N LEU A 227 29.46 16.83 30.32
CA LEU A 227 29.60 16.88 28.87
C LEU A 227 28.94 15.67 28.18
N THR A 228 29.11 14.46 28.72
CA THR A 228 28.49 13.25 28.16
C THR A 228 26.98 13.26 28.31
N PHE A 229 26.47 13.83 29.42
CA PHE A 229 25.05 14.06 29.63
C PHE A 229 24.48 15.07 28.61
N GLU A 230 25.16 16.20 28.37
CA GLU A 230 24.75 17.18 27.36
C GLU A 230 24.74 16.60 25.94
N ILE A 231 25.76 15.80 25.58
CA ILE A 231 25.80 15.10 24.30
C ILE A 231 24.63 14.12 24.17
N ALA A 232 24.30 13.37 25.22
CA ALA A 232 23.16 12.45 25.20
C ALA A 232 21.84 13.20 25.01
N LEU A 233 21.65 14.36 25.66
CA LEU A 233 20.46 15.20 25.48
C LEU A 233 20.36 15.79 24.07
N ALA A 234 21.47 16.28 23.50
CA ALA A 234 21.49 16.81 22.13
C ALA A 234 21.19 15.71 21.09
N SER A 235 21.74 14.51 21.27
CA SER A 235 21.39 13.35 20.43
C SER A 235 19.91 12.99 20.59
N PHE A 236 19.38 13.02 21.81
CA PHE A 236 17.97 12.77 22.08
C PHE A 236 17.07 13.75 21.32
N GLU A 237 17.39 15.05 21.37
CA GLU A 237 16.69 16.10 20.61
C GLU A 237 16.67 15.81 19.11
N TYR A 238 17.84 15.48 18.55
CA TYR A 238 17.99 15.16 17.13
C TYR A 238 17.07 14.01 16.70
N PHE A 239 16.99 12.94 17.49
CA PHE A 239 16.13 11.80 17.19
C PHE A 239 14.64 12.10 17.39
N ILE A 240 14.25 12.92 18.37
CA ILE A 240 12.86 13.38 18.50
C ILE A 240 12.45 14.24 17.29
N ALA A 241 13.31 15.12 16.80
CA ALA A 241 13.03 15.92 15.60
C ALA A 241 12.84 15.06 14.34
N ARG A 242 13.68 14.03 14.17
CA ARG A 242 13.51 13.06 13.07
C ARG A 242 12.22 12.26 13.21
N LEU A 243 11.90 11.82 14.43
CA LEU A 243 10.68 11.08 14.72
C LEU A 243 9.42 11.89 14.37
N GLU A 244 9.37 13.17 14.73
CA GLU A 244 8.24 14.06 14.42
C GLU A 244 8.02 14.19 12.91
N LEU A 245 9.10 14.43 12.15
CA LEU A 245 9.05 14.49 10.68
C LEU A 245 8.56 13.17 10.08
N ALA A 246 9.10 12.05 10.54
CA ALA A 246 8.68 10.73 10.08
C ALA A 246 7.21 10.43 10.43
N ASN A 247 6.74 10.84 11.61
CA ASN A 247 5.36 10.67 12.05
C ASN A 247 4.37 11.50 11.19
N ILE A 248 4.72 12.73 10.83
CA ILE A 248 3.89 13.56 9.92
C ILE A 248 3.73 12.87 8.56
N GLU A 249 4.85 12.44 7.96
CA GLU A 249 4.81 11.80 6.65
C GLU A 249 4.14 10.42 6.68
N TYR A 250 4.37 9.63 7.73
CA TYR A 250 3.69 8.36 7.93
C TYR A 250 2.17 8.53 7.99
N ARG A 251 1.68 9.51 8.75
CA ARG A 251 0.25 9.83 8.83
C ARG A 251 -0.33 10.26 7.49
N ARG A 252 0.40 11.10 6.74
CA ARG A 252 0.00 11.53 5.40
C ARG A 252 -0.20 10.34 4.46
N MET A 253 0.75 9.41 4.45
CA MET A 253 0.65 8.19 3.65
C MET A 253 -0.47 7.27 4.13
N ASN A 254 -0.65 7.14 5.44
CA ASN A 254 -1.68 6.29 6.03
C ASN A 254 -3.09 6.77 5.68
N MET A 255 -3.32 8.10 5.69
CA MET A 255 -4.57 8.72 5.23
C MET A 255 -4.81 8.50 3.73
N ALA A 256 -3.78 8.63 2.89
CA ALA A 256 -3.91 8.40 1.45
C ALA A 256 -4.24 6.94 1.11
N GLY A 257 -3.69 5.99 1.87
CA GLY A 257 -3.87 4.56 1.63
C GLY A 257 -5.09 3.92 2.29
N ASN A 258 -5.91 4.69 3.02
CA ASN A 258 -6.97 4.15 3.88
C ASN A 258 -6.48 2.98 4.78
N SER A 259 -5.22 3.06 5.23
CA SER A 259 -4.61 2.03 6.08
C SER A 259 -4.91 2.36 7.55
N GLU A 260 -5.24 1.35 8.36
CA GLU A 260 -5.53 1.52 9.79
C GLU A 260 -4.30 1.41 10.68
N SER A 261 -3.10 1.36 10.11
CA SER A 261 -1.84 1.16 10.84
C SER A 261 -1.47 2.40 11.65
N ARG A 262 -1.42 2.27 12.98
CA ARG A 262 -1.10 3.40 13.87
C ARG A 262 0.39 3.41 14.22
N PRO A 263 1.06 4.58 14.30
CA PRO A 263 2.49 4.66 14.60
C PRO A 263 2.92 3.93 15.89
N PHE A 264 2.07 3.96 16.93
CA PHE A 264 2.36 3.31 18.21
C PHE A 264 2.25 1.78 18.18
N GLU A 265 1.67 1.20 17.13
CA GLU A 265 1.60 -0.26 16.92
C GLU A 265 2.87 -0.81 16.27
N LEU A 266 3.80 0.06 15.87
CA LEU A 266 5.07 -0.37 15.30
C LEU A 266 5.96 -1.04 16.37
N PRO A 267 6.76 -2.05 16.01
CA PRO A 267 7.61 -2.80 16.93
C PRO A 267 8.55 -1.88 17.71
N GLY A 268 8.62 -2.08 19.03
CA GLY A 268 9.51 -1.31 19.92
C GLY A 268 9.03 0.09 20.28
N VAL A 269 8.06 0.66 19.56
CA VAL A 269 7.61 2.04 19.79
C VAL A 269 6.95 2.23 21.15
N LEU A 270 5.90 1.46 21.45
CA LEU A 270 5.17 1.59 22.71
C LEU A 270 6.02 1.37 23.97
N PRO A 271 6.85 0.30 24.09
CA PRO A 271 7.67 0.12 25.28
C PRO A 271 8.71 1.24 25.46
N THR A 272 9.37 1.66 24.38
CA THR A 272 10.34 2.76 24.45
C THR A 272 9.66 4.09 24.78
N LEU A 273 8.49 4.38 24.20
CA LEU A 273 7.75 5.60 24.53
C LEU A 273 7.41 5.68 26.03
N ARG A 274 7.01 4.56 26.65
CA ARG A 274 6.75 4.50 28.11
C ARG A 274 8.02 4.75 28.92
N LYS A 275 9.16 4.19 28.50
CA LYS A 275 10.46 4.42 29.14
C LYS A 275 10.84 5.89 29.08
N ILE A 276 10.76 6.49 27.89
CA ILE A 276 11.09 7.89 27.63
C ILE A 276 10.18 8.84 28.41
N HIS A 277 8.87 8.56 28.43
CA HIS A 277 7.89 9.36 29.19
C HIS A 277 8.13 9.30 30.71
N GLY A 278 8.68 8.19 31.20
CA GLY A 278 9.09 8.03 32.59
C GLY A 278 10.44 8.64 32.94
N LEU A 279 11.18 9.20 31.97
CA LEU A 279 12.44 9.89 32.25
C LEU A 279 12.14 11.21 32.96
N ASP A 280 12.74 11.39 34.13
CA ASP A 280 12.80 12.70 34.79
C ASP A 280 13.88 13.55 34.12
N LEU A 281 13.51 14.16 33.00
CA LEU A 281 14.35 15.06 32.22
C LEU A 281 14.36 16.44 32.90
N VAL A 282 15.40 16.70 33.69
CA VAL A 282 15.65 18.04 34.24
C VAL A 282 16.37 18.85 33.17
N GLU A 283 15.59 19.45 32.28
CA GLU A 283 16.11 20.20 31.13
C GLU A 283 16.38 21.67 31.47
N GLY A 284 17.39 22.24 30.80
CA GLY A 284 17.44 23.68 30.56
C GLY A 284 16.36 24.12 29.55
N VAL A 285 16.15 25.42 29.40
CA VAL A 285 15.06 26.02 28.59
C VAL A 285 15.14 25.68 27.07
N GLU A 286 16.24 25.11 26.61
CA GLU A 286 16.62 25.07 25.19
C GLU A 286 15.92 23.96 24.38
N PHE A 287 15.73 22.76 24.94
CA PHE A 287 15.33 21.58 24.16
C PHE A 287 13.84 21.25 24.20
N LYS A 288 13.16 21.55 25.32
CA LYS A 288 11.72 21.29 25.54
C LYS A 288 11.30 19.83 25.24
N LEU A 289 12.15 18.85 25.51
CA LEU A 289 11.88 17.44 25.17
C LEU A 289 10.69 16.92 25.96
N VAL A 290 10.54 17.28 27.24
CA VAL A 290 9.34 16.96 28.04
C VAL A 290 8.05 17.38 27.32
N GLU A 291 7.96 18.62 26.84
CA GLU A 291 6.77 19.13 26.13
C GLU A 291 6.52 18.36 24.83
N ARG A 292 7.59 18.04 24.08
CA ARG A 292 7.51 17.34 22.79
C ARG A 292 7.13 15.87 22.95
N ILE A 293 7.70 15.18 23.93
CA ILE A 293 7.33 13.81 24.31
C ILE A 293 5.88 13.78 24.76
N GLN A 294 5.46 14.73 25.61
CA GLN A 294 4.06 14.81 26.05
C GLN A 294 3.12 15.05 24.87
N ALA A 295 3.47 15.91 23.92
CA ALA A 295 2.67 16.11 22.71
C ALA A 295 2.52 14.83 21.87
N LEU A 296 3.58 14.04 21.72
CA LEU A 296 3.52 12.73 21.06
C LEU A 296 2.61 11.75 21.81
N VAL A 297 2.71 11.70 23.14
CA VAL A 297 1.85 10.85 23.99
C VAL A 297 0.40 11.28 23.89
N ASP A 298 0.11 12.58 24.00
CA ASP A 298 -1.24 13.13 23.92
C ASP A 298 -1.88 12.82 22.56
N GLU A 299 -1.14 13.03 21.47
CA GLU A 299 -1.57 12.70 20.11
C GLU A 299 -1.99 11.23 19.98
N TRP A 300 -1.20 10.32 20.57
CA TRP A 300 -1.42 8.88 20.42
C TRP A 300 -2.37 8.31 21.47
N SER A 301 -2.55 8.99 22.61
CA SER A 301 -3.41 8.57 23.72
C SER A 301 -4.89 8.49 23.36
N TYR A 302 -5.34 9.29 22.38
CA TYR A 302 -6.71 9.22 21.87
C TYR A 302 -7.03 7.83 21.26
N ALA A 303 -6.01 7.18 20.72
CA ALA A 303 -6.10 5.91 20.02
C ALA A 303 -5.48 4.73 20.80
N CYS A 304 -4.73 5.00 21.87
CA CYS A 304 -4.07 4.00 22.70
C CYS A 304 -4.53 4.12 24.17
N PRO A 305 -5.39 3.20 24.67
CA PRO A 305 -5.87 3.22 26.05
C PRO A 305 -4.75 3.22 27.09
N PHE A 306 -3.61 2.60 26.76
CA PHE A 306 -2.46 2.45 27.66
C PHE A 306 -1.58 3.70 27.79
N LEU A 307 -1.74 4.69 26.91
CA LEU A 307 -1.08 5.99 27.01
C LEU A 307 -1.98 7.02 27.69
N ASN A 308 -3.21 6.65 28.06
CA ASN A 308 -4.12 7.52 28.77
C ASN A 308 -3.90 7.37 30.29
N PRO A 309 -3.46 8.42 31.00
CA PRO A 309 -3.17 8.33 32.44
C PRO A 309 -4.40 7.94 33.30
N LYS A 310 -5.61 8.02 32.75
CA LYS A 310 -6.86 7.62 33.42
C LYS A 310 -7.17 6.11 33.38
N ASN A 311 -6.40 5.31 32.63
CA ASN A 311 -6.63 3.86 32.46
C ASN A 311 -5.59 2.97 33.15
N LEU A 312 -4.75 3.52 34.03
CA LEU A 312 -3.91 2.73 34.93
C LEU A 312 -4.76 2.34 36.15
N ILE A 313 -5.50 1.23 36.05
CA ILE A 313 -6.03 0.47 37.18
C ILE A 313 -5.29 -0.85 37.25
#